data_AF-A0A1M7SSR7-F1
#
_entry.id   AF-A0A1M7SSR7-F1
#
_cell.length_a   1.000
_cell.length_b   1.000
_cell.length_c   1.000
_cell.angle_alpha   90.00
_cell.angle_beta   90.00
_cell.angle_gamma   90.00
#
_symmetry.space_group_name_H-M   'P 1'
#
loop_
_entity.id
_entity.type
_entity.pdbx_description
1 polymer ?
#
loop_
_entity_poly.entity_id
_entity_poly.type
_entity_poly.pdbx_seq_one_letter_code
_entity_poly.pdbx_strand_id
1 'polypeptide(L)'
;MGGAHAAALIGPNAVLQTVAAMEEHLGRAETLAILADAQIDRLPSGESMIPELHALRLHRWLALHDPHGSFTIADEAGSRTADYIIANRIPKAAAWLLRHLPASLAAPLLMAAIRKHAWTFIGAGAFAPHGAWRFSIDRTCADDPVQPPDSLFHWYAAVFTRLYRCLIAKDCTCLVQITARSDPLVRHYRIERDG
;
A
#
# COMPACT_ATOMS: atom_id res chain seq x y z
N MET A 1 -29.94 -6.06 -16.01
CA MET A 1 -29.30 -4.77 -16.35
C MET A 1 -28.38 -4.42 -15.19
N GLY A 2 -27.15 -4.94 -15.19
CA GLY A 2 -26.16 -4.63 -14.16
C GLY A 2 -25.51 -3.31 -14.51
N GLY A 3 -25.68 -2.28 -13.67
CA GLY A 3 -24.92 -1.04 -13.83
C GLY A 3 -23.43 -1.38 -13.77
N ALA A 4 -22.69 -1.01 -14.81
CA ALA A 4 -21.24 -1.10 -14.79
C ALA A 4 -20.74 -0.19 -13.66
N HIS A 5 -20.45 -0.79 -12.50
CA HIS A 5 -19.79 -0.07 -11.43
C HIS A 5 -18.43 0.38 -11.97
N ALA A 6 -18.18 1.69 -12.00
CA ALA A 6 -16.90 2.19 -12.48
C ALA A 6 -15.80 1.51 -11.67
N ALA A 7 -14.89 0.80 -12.35
CA ALA A 7 -13.83 0.05 -11.70
C ALA A 7 -12.98 1.02 -10.86
N ALA A 8 -12.72 0.65 -9.61
CA ALA A 8 -11.86 1.44 -8.74
C ALA A 8 -10.47 1.60 -9.36
N LEU A 9 -9.86 2.76 -9.12
CA LEU A 9 -8.58 3.15 -9.69
C LEU A 9 -7.52 3.28 -8.61
N ILE A 10 -6.29 2.90 -8.95
CA ILE A 10 -5.10 3.08 -8.11
C ILE A 10 -3.94 3.66 -8.91
N GLY A 11 -2.91 4.08 -8.20
CA GLY A 11 -1.68 4.55 -8.77
C GLY A 11 -0.88 3.38 -9.34
N PRO A 12 -0.27 3.54 -10.53
CA PRO A 12 0.45 2.46 -11.20
C PRO A 12 1.65 1.94 -10.41
N ASN A 13 2.17 2.73 -9.46
CA ASN A 13 3.30 2.34 -8.63
C ASN A 13 2.99 1.21 -7.64
N ALA A 14 1.73 0.96 -7.31
CA ALA A 14 1.34 -0.23 -6.56
C ALA A 14 1.67 -1.53 -7.33
N VAL A 15 1.67 -1.49 -8.67
CA VAL A 15 2.10 -2.60 -9.54
C VAL A 15 3.59 -2.49 -9.85
N LEU A 16 4.06 -1.33 -10.32
CA LEU A 16 5.45 -1.17 -10.79
C LEU A 16 6.49 -1.46 -9.71
N GLN A 17 6.28 -0.97 -8.49
CA GLN A 17 7.23 -1.18 -7.40
C GLN A 17 7.20 -2.61 -6.88
N THR A 18 6.03 -3.27 -6.95
CA THR A 18 5.88 -4.69 -6.62
C THR A 18 6.59 -5.57 -7.63
N VAL A 19 6.43 -5.31 -8.93
CA VAL A 19 7.15 -6.03 -9.99
C VAL A 19 8.66 -5.85 -9.85
N ALA A 20 9.14 -4.64 -9.59
CA ALA A 20 10.56 -4.39 -9.37
C ALA A 20 11.12 -5.16 -8.16
N ALA A 21 10.33 -5.31 -7.07
CA ALA A 21 10.72 -6.13 -5.92
C ALA A 21 10.70 -7.63 -6.27
N MET A 22 9.68 -8.10 -7.00
CA MET A 22 9.61 -9.49 -7.46
C MET A 22 10.81 -9.87 -8.34
N GLU A 23 11.22 -9.02 -9.29
CA GLU A 23 12.38 -9.28 -10.14
C GLU A 23 13.69 -9.42 -9.34
N GLU A 24 13.83 -8.69 -8.24
CA GLU A 24 15.02 -8.77 -7.38
C GLU A 24 15.04 -10.05 -6.52
N HIS A 25 13.89 -10.47 -5.98
CA HIS A 25 13.81 -11.63 -5.09
C HIS A 25 13.63 -12.96 -5.82
N LEU A 26 12.82 -12.98 -6.88
CA LEU A 26 12.41 -14.19 -7.59
C LEU A 26 13.12 -14.35 -8.94
N GLY A 27 13.72 -13.28 -9.44
CA GLY A 27 14.27 -13.22 -10.79
C GLY A 27 13.19 -13.01 -11.86
N ARG A 28 13.64 -12.63 -13.05
CA ARG A 28 12.76 -12.21 -14.16
C ARG A 28 11.82 -13.31 -14.65
N ALA A 29 12.26 -14.57 -14.69
CA ALA A 29 11.46 -15.67 -15.22
C ALA A 29 10.21 -15.92 -14.37
N GLU A 30 10.38 -16.00 -13.05
CA GLU A 30 9.27 -16.20 -12.11
C GLU A 30 8.33 -14.99 -12.07
N THR A 31 8.88 -13.77 -12.10
CA THR A 31 8.07 -12.56 -12.20
C THR A 31 7.17 -12.55 -13.45
N LEU A 32 7.69 -13.00 -14.60
CA LEU A 32 6.90 -13.10 -15.83
C LEU A 32 5.79 -14.15 -15.72
N ALA A 33 6.03 -15.28 -15.05
CA ALA A 33 5.01 -16.29 -14.79
C ALA A 33 3.87 -15.71 -13.92
N ILE A 34 4.22 -15.06 -12.81
CA ILE A 34 3.24 -14.40 -11.92
C ILE A 34 2.44 -13.32 -12.67
N LEU A 35 3.09 -12.52 -13.52
CA LEU A 35 2.41 -11.50 -14.33
C LEU A 35 1.42 -12.12 -15.33
N ALA A 36 1.80 -13.23 -15.97
CA ALA A 36 0.93 -13.94 -16.91
C ALA A 36 -0.31 -14.50 -16.20
N ASP A 37 -0.16 -15.14 -15.03
CA ASP A 37 -1.28 -15.65 -14.25
C ASP A 37 -2.15 -14.52 -13.68
N ALA A 38 -1.50 -13.41 -13.31
CA ALA A 38 -2.18 -12.16 -12.98
C ALA A 38 -2.82 -11.46 -14.19
N GLN A 39 -2.75 -12.02 -15.41
CA GLN A 39 -3.19 -11.43 -16.68
C GLN A 39 -2.81 -9.95 -16.81
N ILE A 40 -1.55 -9.64 -16.49
CA ILE A 40 -0.93 -8.34 -16.71
C ILE A 40 0.01 -8.48 -17.90
N ASP A 41 -0.55 -8.38 -19.10
CA ASP A 41 0.21 -8.54 -20.36
C ASP A 41 1.22 -7.40 -20.59
N ARG A 42 0.90 -6.22 -20.06
CA ARG A 42 1.75 -5.03 -20.16
C ARG A 42 1.74 -4.26 -18.85
N LEU A 43 2.93 -3.97 -18.35
CA LEU A 43 3.11 -3.08 -17.20
C LEU A 43 2.61 -1.67 -17.53
N PRO A 44 1.99 -0.98 -16.56
CA PRO A 44 1.49 0.36 -16.78
C PRO A 44 2.62 1.36 -17.05
N SER A 45 2.37 2.38 -17.88
CA SER A 45 3.39 3.39 -18.22
C SER A 45 3.84 4.25 -17.04
N GLY A 46 3.05 4.29 -15.97
CA GLY A 46 3.27 5.18 -14.82
C GLY A 46 2.53 6.52 -14.89
N GLU A 47 1.97 6.86 -16.05
CA GLU A 47 1.42 8.19 -16.34
C GLU A 47 -0.03 8.36 -15.90
N SER A 48 -0.84 7.30 -15.99
CA SER A 48 -2.26 7.30 -15.66
C SER A 48 -2.59 6.37 -14.50
N MET A 49 -3.71 6.64 -13.83
CA MET A 49 -4.29 5.69 -12.89
C MET A 49 -4.71 4.42 -13.62
N ILE A 50 -4.66 3.29 -12.93
CA ILE A 50 -4.94 1.96 -13.48
C ILE A 50 -6.10 1.30 -12.72
N PRO A 51 -6.78 0.31 -13.32
CA PRO A 51 -7.73 -0.51 -12.59
C PRO A 51 -7.08 -1.17 -11.37
N GLU A 52 -7.71 -1.02 -10.20
CA GLU A 52 -7.26 -1.63 -8.94
C GLU A 52 -7.06 -3.13 -9.05
N LEU A 53 -7.90 -3.78 -9.86
CA LEU A 53 -7.89 -5.22 -10.10
C LEU A 53 -6.51 -5.74 -10.50
N HIS A 54 -5.69 -4.94 -11.19
CA HIS A 54 -4.33 -5.35 -11.55
C HIS A 54 -3.45 -5.58 -10.29
N ALA A 55 -3.49 -4.68 -9.31
CA ALA A 55 -2.72 -4.87 -8.07
C ALA A 55 -3.28 -6.01 -7.23
N LEU A 56 -4.60 -6.12 -7.09
CA LEU A 56 -5.22 -7.22 -6.33
C LEU A 56 -4.81 -8.59 -6.87
N ARG A 57 -4.86 -8.74 -8.20
CA ARG A 57 -4.43 -9.96 -8.87
C ARG A 57 -2.94 -10.22 -8.72
N LEU A 58 -2.11 -9.18 -8.86
CA LEU A 58 -0.66 -9.31 -8.69
C LEU A 58 -0.32 -9.81 -7.28
N HIS A 59 -0.86 -9.18 -6.23
CA HIS A 59 -0.63 -9.61 -4.85
C HIS A 59 -1.13 -11.04 -4.62
N ARG A 60 -2.30 -11.39 -5.17
CA ARG A 60 -2.85 -12.74 -5.06
C ARG A 60 -1.93 -13.79 -5.68
N TRP A 61 -1.50 -13.59 -6.92
CA TRP A 61 -0.67 -14.58 -7.61
C TRP A 61 0.73 -14.65 -7.02
N LEU A 62 1.29 -13.53 -6.57
CA LEU A 62 2.51 -13.52 -5.77
C LEU A 62 2.39 -14.40 -4.52
N ALA A 63 1.29 -14.27 -3.76
CA ALA A 63 1.04 -15.08 -2.58
C ALA A 63 0.78 -16.56 -2.89
N LEU A 64 0.30 -16.90 -4.09
CA LEU A 64 0.11 -18.29 -4.52
C LEU A 64 1.42 -18.95 -4.96
N HIS A 65 2.31 -18.21 -5.64
CA HIS A 65 3.60 -18.74 -6.11
C HIS A 65 4.62 -18.83 -4.99
N ASP A 66 4.65 -17.83 -4.11
CA ASP A 66 5.57 -17.79 -2.98
C ASP A 66 4.87 -17.31 -1.70
N PRO A 67 4.11 -18.20 -1.01
CA PRO A 67 3.35 -17.84 0.18
C PRO A 67 4.19 -17.17 1.27
N HIS A 68 5.45 -17.60 1.45
CA HIS A 68 6.33 -17.07 2.48
C HIS A 68 7.09 -15.82 2.02
N GLY A 69 7.71 -15.84 0.84
CA GLY A 69 8.46 -14.69 0.33
C GLY A 69 7.58 -13.53 -0.12
N SER A 70 6.28 -13.77 -0.39
CA SER A 70 5.32 -12.70 -0.69
C SER A 70 5.26 -11.61 0.39
N PHE A 71 5.51 -11.94 1.66
CA PHE A 71 5.56 -10.95 2.75
C PHE A 71 6.79 -10.06 2.67
N THR A 72 7.97 -10.63 2.39
CA THR A 72 9.22 -9.87 2.20
C THR A 72 9.11 -8.96 0.99
N ILE A 73 8.60 -9.49 -0.13
CA ILE A 73 8.39 -8.73 -1.36
C ILE A 73 7.35 -7.62 -1.14
N ALA A 74 6.28 -7.88 -0.40
CA ALA A 74 5.28 -6.88 -0.04
C ALA A 74 5.86 -5.76 0.82
N ASP A 75 6.70 -6.08 1.81
CA ASP A 75 7.35 -5.07 2.65
C ASP A 75 8.25 -4.15 1.82
N GLU A 76 9.10 -4.74 0.98
CA GLU A 76 9.98 -3.98 0.10
C GLU A 76 9.22 -3.15 -0.93
N ALA A 77 8.23 -3.74 -1.60
CA ALA A 77 7.40 -3.05 -2.57
C ALA A 77 6.63 -1.87 -1.96
N GLY A 78 6.15 -2.04 -0.72
CA GLY A 78 5.50 -0.97 0.03
C GLY A 78 6.46 0.16 0.36
N SER A 79 7.68 -0.16 0.81
CA SER A 79 8.74 0.83 1.04
C SER A 79 9.11 1.59 -0.24
N ARG A 80 9.33 0.88 -1.36
CA ARG A 80 9.62 1.48 -2.67
C ARG A 80 8.49 2.39 -3.15
N THR A 81 7.23 2.00 -2.92
CA THR A 81 6.06 2.84 -3.23
C THR A 81 6.03 4.12 -2.40
N ALA A 82 6.34 4.03 -1.10
CA ALA A 82 6.46 5.21 -0.25
C ALA A 82 7.59 6.15 -0.71
N ASP A 83 8.74 5.63 -1.14
CA ASP A 83 9.83 6.42 -1.70
C ASP A 83 9.40 7.14 -2.98
N TYR A 84 8.67 6.45 -3.85
CA TYR A 84 8.07 7.07 -5.03
C TYR A 84 7.11 8.21 -4.64
N ILE A 85 6.24 8.00 -3.66
CA ILE A 85 5.29 9.03 -3.17
C ILE A 85 6.04 10.25 -2.64
N ILE A 86 7.08 10.04 -1.82
CA ILE A 86 7.89 11.12 -1.25
C ILE A 86 8.58 11.92 -2.36
N ALA A 87 9.15 11.23 -3.36
CA ALA A 87 9.90 11.89 -4.44
C ALA A 87 9.00 12.62 -5.44
N ASN A 88 7.80 12.10 -5.72
CA ASN A 88 7.01 12.52 -6.89
C ASN A 88 5.64 13.11 -6.54
N ARG A 89 5.11 12.87 -5.33
CA ARG A 89 3.73 13.27 -4.95
C ARG A 89 3.67 14.23 -3.77
N ILE A 90 4.71 14.28 -2.93
CA ILE A 90 4.78 15.21 -1.81
C ILE A 90 5.66 16.42 -2.22
N PRO A 91 5.12 17.67 -2.20
CA PRO A 91 5.92 18.85 -2.51
C PRO A 91 7.15 18.97 -1.61
N LYS A 92 8.31 19.34 -2.18
CA LYS A 92 9.59 19.41 -1.45
C LYS A 92 9.51 20.26 -0.18
N ALA A 93 8.80 21.39 -0.23
CA ALA A 93 8.59 22.26 0.92
C ALA A 93 7.76 21.59 2.03
N ALA A 94 6.73 20.82 1.67
CA ALA A 94 5.93 20.07 2.63
C ALA A 94 6.74 18.93 3.26
N ALA A 95 7.50 18.17 2.46
CA ALA A 95 8.39 17.12 2.97
C ALA A 95 9.47 17.70 3.90
N TRP A 96 10.06 18.85 3.55
CA TRP A 96 11.01 19.55 4.41
C TRP A 96 10.37 19.97 5.73
N LEU A 97 9.18 20.59 5.69
CA LEU A 97 8.46 21.01 6.89
C LEU A 97 8.16 19.83 7.82
N LEU A 98 7.64 18.72 7.28
CA LEU A 98 7.32 17.54 8.08
C LEU A 98 8.56 17.00 8.82
N ARG A 99 9.71 16.95 8.14
CA ARG A 99 10.97 16.45 8.71
C ARG A 99 11.55 17.33 9.82
N HIS A 100 11.20 18.61 9.88
CA HIS A 100 11.74 19.56 10.87
C HIS A 100 10.77 19.85 12.01
N LEU A 101 9.50 19.51 11.86
CA LEU A 101 8.52 19.63 12.93
C LEU A 101 8.68 18.49 13.96
N PRO A 102 8.37 18.75 15.24
CA PRO A 102 8.22 17.69 16.22
C PRO A 102 7.18 16.66 15.75
N ALA A 103 7.43 15.37 16.04
CA ALA A 103 6.57 14.28 15.59
C ALA A 103 5.09 14.44 16.00
N SER A 104 4.83 15.08 17.14
CA SER A 104 3.47 15.37 17.63
C SER A 104 2.68 16.34 16.73
N LEU A 105 3.38 17.19 15.97
CA LEU A 105 2.79 18.14 15.01
C LEU A 105 2.85 17.60 13.57
N ALA A 106 3.95 16.95 13.21
CA ALA A 106 4.15 16.42 11.87
C ALA A 106 3.20 15.26 11.54
N ALA A 107 2.99 14.32 12.49
CA ALA A 107 2.18 13.12 12.24
C ALA A 107 0.69 13.44 11.96
N PRO A 108 0.01 14.34 12.71
CA PRO A 108 -1.34 14.77 12.34
C PRO A 108 -1.43 15.39 10.95
N LEU A 109 -0.44 16.21 10.55
CA LEU A 109 -0.41 16.86 9.24
C LEU A 109 -0.25 15.85 8.11
N LEU A 110 0.68 14.91 8.25
CA LEU A 110 0.88 13.83 7.29
C LEU A 110 -0.39 12.97 7.17
N MET A 111 -0.99 12.58 8.29
CA MET A 111 -2.20 11.75 8.30
C MET A 111 -3.40 12.47 7.63
N ALA A 112 -3.55 13.77 7.86
CA ALA A 112 -4.58 14.58 7.21
C ALA A 112 -4.37 14.68 5.70
N ALA A 113 -3.12 14.76 5.23
CA ALA A 113 -2.79 14.72 3.81
C ALA A 113 -3.07 13.34 3.21
N ILE A 114 -2.64 12.27 3.88
CA ILE A 114 -2.89 10.88 3.45
C ILE A 114 -4.39 10.63 3.32
N ARG A 115 -5.23 11.08 4.27
CA ARG A 115 -6.69 10.91 4.17
C ARG A 115 -7.28 11.40 2.84
N LYS A 116 -6.70 12.45 2.23
CA LYS A 116 -7.16 13.00 0.94
C LYS A 116 -6.64 12.23 -0.28
N HIS A 117 -5.56 11.47 -0.12
CA HIS A 117 -4.83 10.83 -1.22
C HIS A 117 -4.72 9.30 -1.09
N ALA A 118 -5.23 8.72 0.00
CA ALA A 118 -5.09 7.28 0.29
C ALA A 118 -5.68 6.40 -0.80
N TRP A 119 -6.76 6.86 -1.46
CA TRP A 119 -7.38 6.20 -2.61
C TRP A 119 -6.37 5.81 -3.70
N THR A 120 -5.27 6.57 -3.85
CA THR A 120 -4.23 6.30 -4.85
C THR A 120 -3.46 4.99 -4.61
N PHE A 121 -3.57 4.38 -3.44
CA PHE A 121 -2.93 3.09 -3.15
C PHE A 121 -3.83 2.07 -2.47
N ILE A 122 -4.94 2.48 -1.83
CA ILE A 122 -5.92 1.53 -1.27
C ILE A 122 -7.13 1.27 -2.18
N GLY A 123 -7.21 1.95 -3.33
CA GLY A 123 -8.28 1.82 -4.32
C GLY A 123 -9.68 1.98 -3.74
N ALA A 124 -10.53 0.96 -3.90
CA ALA A 124 -11.91 0.95 -3.40
C ALA A 124 -12.02 0.91 -1.87
N GLY A 125 -10.92 0.67 -1.15
CA GLY A 125 -10.90 0.64 0.30
C GLY A 125 -11.23 2.00 0.94
N ALA A 126 -11.97 1.98 2.04
CA ALA A 126 -12.26 3.16 2.84
C ALA A 126 -11.15 3.38 3.89
N PHE A 127 -10.48 4.53 3.81
CA PHE A 127 -9.47 4.95 4.79
C PHE A 127 -10.09 5.79 5.91
N ALA A 128 -9.89 5.37 7.15
CA ALA A 128 -10.33 6.12 8.33
C ALA A 128 -9.17 6.32 9.32
N PRO A 129 -8.63 7.55 9.46
CA PRO A 129 -7.64 7.84 10.50
C PRO A 129 -8.29 7.96 11.88
N HIS A 130 -7.67 7.33 12.88
CA HIS A 130 -8.06 7.36 14.30
C HIS A 130 -7.04 8.14 15.11
N GLY A 131 -6.84 9.40 14.71
CA GLY A 131 -5.76 10.27 15.18
C GLY A 131 -4.51 10.17 14.29
N ALA A 132 -3.36 10.59 14.84
CA ALA A 132 -2.11 10.71 14.08
C ALA A 132 -1.27 9.44 13.98
N TRP A 133 -1.62 8.39 14.74
CA TRP A 133 -0.79 7.19 14.91
C TRP A 133 -1.59 5.89 14.74
N ARG A 134 -2.86 5.98 14.36
CA ARG A 134 -3.75 4.84 14.16
C ARG A 134 -4.68 5.11 13.00
N PHE A 135 -5.05 4.07 12.26
CA PHE A 135 -6.02 4.16 11.17
C PHE A 135 -6.62 2.79 10.88
N SER A 136 -7.67 2.75 10.07
CA SER A 136 -8.21 1.52 9.51
C SER A 136 -8.37 1.62 8.00
N ILE A 137 -8.24 0.47 7.34
CA ILE A 137 -8.59 0.28 5.93
C ILE A 137 -9.71 -0.76 5.92
N ASP A 138 -10.87 -0.34 5.42
CA ASP A 138 -12.07 -1.16 5.31
C ASP A 138 -12.37 -1.44 3.83
N ARG A 139 -12.33 -2.71 3.44
CA ARG A 139 -12.63 -3.16 2.08
C ARG A 139 -13.98 -3.86 1.94
N THR A 140 -14.84 -3.79 2.96
CA THR A 140 -16.16 -4.47 2.93
C THR A 140 -17.06 -3.98 1.79
N CYS A 141 -16.98 -2.69 1.44
CA CYS A 141 -17.70 -2.10 0.32
C CYS A 141 -16.92 -2.11 -1.01
N ALA A 142 -15.73 -2.74 -1.06
CA ALA A 142 -14.91 -2.77 -2.26
C ALA A 142 -15.44 -3.75 -3.33
N ASP A 143 -16.34 -4.65 -2.95
CA ASP A 143 -16.86 -5.74 -3.80
C ASP A 143 -15.72 -6.56 -4.44
N ASP A 144 -14.68 -6.83 -3.63
CA ASP A 144 -13.52 -7.60 -4.08
C ASP A 144 -13.98 -9.01 -4.49
N PRO A 145 -13.76 -9.44 -5.75
CA PRO A 145 -14.25 -10.74 -6.24
C PRO A 145 -13.59 -11.91 -5.51
N VAL A 146 -12.40 -11.68 -4.94
CA VAL A 146 -11.67 -12.62 -4.10
C VAL A 146 -11.01 -11.84 -2.97
N GLN A 147 -11.04 -12.42 -1.77
CA GLN A 147 -10.38 -11.84 -0.61
C GLN A 147 -8.89 -11.57 -0.87
N PRO A 148 -8.40 -10.35 -0.60
CA PRO A 148 -6.99 -10.05 -0.77
C PRO A 148 -6.10 -10.89 0.16
N PRO A 149 -4.88 -11.26 -0.27
CA PRO A 149 -3.96 -12.04 0.56
C PRO A 149 -3.42 -11.18 1.71
N ASP A 150 -2.99 -11.82 2.80
CA ASP A 150 -2.44 -11.10 3.96
C ASP A 150 -1.21 -10.25 3.61
N SER A 151 -0.42 -10.66 2.62
CA SER A 151 0.71 -9.88 2.11
C SER A 151 0.31 -8.49 1.60
N LEU A 152 -0.91 -8.27 1.09
CA LEU A 152 -1.40 -6.92 0.74
C LEU A 152 -1.54 -6.04 1.98
N PHE A 153 -1.99 -6.58 3.10
CA PHE A 153 -2.12 -5.81 4.34
C PHE A 153 -0.76 -5.47 4.95
N HIS A 154 0.21 -6.38 4.80
CA HIS A 154 1.62 -6.09 5.11
C HIS A 154 2.20 -5.01 4.20
N TRP A 155 1.88 -5.03 2.90
CA TRP A 155 2.27 -3.97 1.97
C TRP A 155 1.78 -2.59 2.42
N TYR A 156 0.52 -2.47 2.86
CA TYR A 156 0.02 -1.21 3.43
C TYR A 156 0.85 -0.79 4.65
N ALA A 157 1.10 -1.70 5.60
CA ALA A 157 1.91 -1.39 6.77
C ALA A 157 3.31 -0.90 6.39
N ALA A 158 3.94 -1.48 5.38
CA ALA A 158 5.26 -1.08 4.90
C ALA A 158 5.28 0.31 4.27
N VAL A 159 4.26 0.66 3.46
CA VAL A 159 4.09 2.03 2.93
C VAL A 159 4.06 3.05 4.07
N PHE A 160 3.21 2.82 5.08
CA PHE A 160 3.08 3.75 6.21
C PHE A 160 4.35 3.80 7.07
N THR A 161 4.98 2.65 7.31
CA THR A 161 6.27 2.57 8.02
C THR A 161 7.30 3.45 7.34
N ARG A 162 7.48 3.31 6.02
CA ARG A 162 8.47 4.08 5.26
C ARG A 162 8.13 5.58 5.22
N LEU A 163 6.86 5.95 5.02
CA LEU A 163 6.43 7.35 5.06
C LEU A 163 6.76 8.00 6.41
N TYR A 164 6.44 7.33 7.52
CA TYR A 164 6.70 7.87 8.86
C TYR A 164 8.19 7.91 9.18
N ARG A 165 8.97 6.89 8.80
CA ARG A 165 10.43 6.88 8.97
C ARG A 165 11.10 8.04 8.25
N CYS A 166 10.66 8.35 7.04
CA CYS A 166 11.28 9.38 6.20
C CYS A 166 10.80 10.82 6.47
N LEU A 167 9.61 10.99 7.05
CA LEU A 167 8.98 12.31 7.20
C LEU A 167 8.73 12.72 8.65
N ILE A 168 8.70 11.78 9.60
CA ILE A 168 8.29 12.03 10.99
C ILE A 168 9.41 11.67 11.98
N ALA A 169 9.78 10.40 12.07
CA ALA A 169 10.83 9.91 12.97
C ALA A 169 11.35 8.55 12.52
N LYS A 170 12.68 8.37 12.54
CA LYS A 170 13.38 7.18 12.00
C LYS A 170 13.02 5.85 12.68
N ASP A 171 12.48 5.92 13.89
CA ASP A 171 12.14 4.82 14.79
C ASP A 171 10.67 4.38 14.67
N CYS A 172 9.94 4.86 13.66
CA CYS A 172 8.54 4.48 13.46
C CYS A 172 8.38 3.09 12.84
N THR A 173 7.41 2.32 13.31
CA THR A 173 6.99 1.05 12.72
C THR A 173 5.45 0.98 12.68
N CYS A 174 4.86 0.66 11.53
CA CYS A 174 3.43 0.45 11.39
C CYS A 174 3.10 -1.04 11.52
N LEU A 175 2.21 -1.39 12.43
CA LEU A 175 1.82 -2.75 12.75
C LEU A 175 0.33 -2.95 12.46
N VAL A 176 0.00 -4.09 11.84
CA VAL A 176 -1.38 -4.56 11.71
C VAL A 176 -1.85 -5.00 13.10
N GLN A 177 -2.98 -4.47 13.55
CA GLN A 177 -3.61 -4.87 14.81
C GLN A 177 -4.54 -6.06 14.55
N ILE A 178 -4.28 -7.18 15.21
CA ILE A 178 -5.18 -8.32 15.23
C ILE A 178 -6.30 -8.02 16.25
N THR A 179 -7.54 -7.92 15.79
CA THR A 179 -8.71 -7.70 16.67
C THR A 179 -9.48 -9.01 16.86
N ALA A 180 -10.06 -9.22 18.06
CA ALA A 180 -10.78 -10.46 18.41
C ALA A 180 -12.08 -10.70 17.58
N ARG A 181 -12.62 -9.65 16.95
CA ARG A 181 -13.66 -9.72 15.92
C ARG A 181 -13.08 -9.11 14.65
N SER A 182 -12.25 -9.87 13.94
CA SER A 182 -11.71 -9.42 12.67
C SER A 182 -12.69 -9.77 11.56
N ASP A 183 -13.45 -8.78 11.09
CA ASP A 183 -13.91 -8.84 9.71
C ASP A 183 -12.65 -8.96 8.84
N PRO A 184 -12.50 -10.01 8.02
CA PRO A 184 -11.27 -10.24 7.29
C PRO A 184 -10.98 -9.17 6.24
N LEU A 185 -11.94 -8.28 5.92
CA LEU A 185 -11.76 -7.15 5.01
C LEU A 185 -11.50 -5.82 5.72
N VAL A 186 -11.58 -5.78 7.05
CA VAL A 186 -11.24 -4.61 7.86
C VAL A 186 -9.91 -4.87 8.57
N ARG A 187 -8.93 -3.99 8.34
CA ARG A 187 -7.65 -4.02 9.06
C ARG A 187 -7.43 -2.71 9.81
N HIS A 188 -7.06 -2.83 11.07
CA HIS A 188 -6.65 -1.72 11.91
C HIS A 188 -5.12 -1.69 11.97
N TYR A 189 -4.57 -0.49 12.01
CA TYR A 189 -3.13 -0.26 12.01
C TYR A 189 -2.76 0.68 13.14
N ARG A 190 -1.61 0.42 13.75
CA ARG A 190 -1.00 1.27 14.76
C ARG A 190 0.44 1.54 14.38
N ILE A 191 0.84 2.81 14.46
CA ILE A 191 2.20 3.25 14.26
C ILE A 191 2.81 3.48 15.64
N GLU A 192 3.89 2.76 15.92
CA GLU A 192 4.63 2.81 17.17
C GLU A 192 6.02 3.40 16.91
N ARG A 193 6.66 3.91 17.97
CA ARG A 193 8.03 4.40 17.93
C ARG A 193 8.85 3.52 18.86
N ASP A 194 9.92 2.95 18.33
CA ASP A 194 10.89 2.21 19.13
C ASP A 194 11.66 3.22 19.97
N GLY A 195 11.39 3.25 21.28
CA GLY A 195 11.95 4.21 22.23
C GLY A 195 13.44 4.02 22.51
#